data_AF-B4RK69-F1
#
_entry.id   AF-B4RK69-F1
#
_cell.length_a   1.000
_cell.length_b   1.000
_cell.length_c   1.000
_cell.angle_alpha   90.00
_cell.angle_beta   90.00
_cell.angle_gamma   90.00
#
_symmetry.space_group_name_H-M   'P 1'
#
loop_
_entity.id
_entity.type
_entity.pdbx_description
1 polymer ?
#
loop_
_entity_poly.entity_id
_entity_poly.type
_entity_poly.pdbx_seq_one_letter_code
_entity_poly.pdbx_strand_id
1 'polypeptide(L)'
;MVIPNRNGKDMPKPPEAEIKGAGKAAGGTKPKSGIRYANGGFTHAVPAKIRLPIRCYNPPETDDTKKEHLMNTPQSAIIPDHAQAGIFIEADFAANRLNDIKAACRASLDALSALKARFPDDILGLTIAFGSKAWATFGHTDEGSEIKPFPEMGNGLAPSTQHDMSIHIQSFRQNAAYALAQSVLGAFGDSICVASEEHGLRLYQDRGLDGFVDGTENPQGDETIREVAIIPEGLPDAGGSYVLLQKYLHDLKKWDAVPVAEQEASVGRSKETDDEFSRDVRLPDSHLGRVNLKENGVGLKIVRRSLPFGKISGEHGLMFTAYCRTLHNIEAQLLSMFGDTDGKTDLLLRHLSAAVSGGYYYAPSVERLQNL
;
A
#
# COMPACT_ATOMS: atom_id res chain seq x y z
N MET A 1 -31.07 34.40 -4.31
CA MET A 1 -30.85 34.87 -5.69
C MET A 1 -31.14 33.69 -6.61
N VAL A 2 -32.07 33.81 -7.57
CA VAL A 2 -32.53 32.66 -8.37
C VAL A 2 -32.00 32.79 -9.80
N ILE A 3 -31.29 31.77 -10.28
CA ILE A 3 -30.78 31.71 -11.66
C ILE A 3 -31.75 30.84 -12.49
N PRO A 4 -32.37 31.36 -13.56
CA PRO A 4 -33.31 30.60 -14.36
C PRO A 4 -32.61 29.65 -15.34
N ASN A 5 -33.20 28.46 -15.50
CA ASN A 5 -32.73 27.44 -16.44
C ASN A 5 -32.94 27.89 -17.90
N ARG A 6 -32.04 27.52 -18.82
CA ARG A 6 -32.17 27.79 -20.27
C ARG A 6 -31.88 26.53 -21.09
N ASN A 7 -32.87 26.09 -21.84
CA ASN A 7 -32.79 24.91 -22.70
C ASN A 7 -31.92 25.13 -23.95
N GLY A 8 -31.23 24.06 -24.34
CA GLY A 8 -31.21 23.58 -25.73
C GLY A 8 -30.59 24.46 -26.81
N LYS A 9 -29.33 24.16 -27.14
CA LYS A 9 -28.85 24.13 -28.54
C LYS A 9 -27.98 22.89 -28.76
N ASP A 10 -27.95 22.44 -30.00
CA ASP A 10 -27.47 21.12 -30.41
C ASP A 10 -25.96 20.96 -30.29
N MET A 11 -25.52 19.80 -29.80
CA MET A 11 -24.13 19.34 -29.94
C MET A 11 -24.08 18.23 -31.00
N PRO A 12 -23.14 18.28 -31.96
CA PRO A 12 -23.04 17.25 -32.99
C PRO A 12 -22.56 15.91 -32.40
N LYS A 13 -23.15 14.80 -32.85
CA LYS A 13 -22.63 13.47 -32.55
C LYS A 13 -21.24 13.26 -33.18
N PRO A 14 -20.32 12.52 -32.53
CA PRO A 14 -19.13 11.99 -33.18
C PRO A 14 -19.52 10.97 -34.26
N PRO A 15 -18.72 10.80 -35.33
CA PRO A 15 -19.01 9.85 -36.41
C PRO A 15 -18.84 8.40 -35.96
N GLU A 16 -19.74 7.53 -36.41
CA GLU A 16 -19.67 6.08 -36.21
C GLU A 16 -18.68 5.45 -37.19
N ALA A 17 -17.86 4.49 -36.73
CA ALA A 17 -16.82 3.86 -37.56
C ALA A 17 -17.38 2.68 -38.37
N GLU A 18 -17.44 2.81 -39.70
CA GLU A 18 -17.82 1.72 -40.60
C GLU A 18 -16.78 0.58 -40.60
N ILE A 19 -17.10 -0.56 -39.98
CA ILE A 19 -16.35 -1.81 -40.18
C ILE A 19 -16.86 -2.50 -41.45
N LYS A 20 -16.24 -2.20 -42.60
CA LYS A 20 -16.47 -2.93 -43.86
C LYS A 20 -15.59 -4.18 -43.94
N GLY A 21 -16.22 -5.33 -44.17
CA GLY A 21 -15.53 -6.63 -44.21
C GLY A 21 -15.73 -7.42 -45.50
N ALA A 22 -15.00 -8.55 -45.55
CA ALA A 22 -15.11 -9.69 -46.47
C ALA A 22 -14.54 -9.57 -47.91
N GLY A 23 -13.47 -10.35 -48.15
CA GLY A 23 -13.10 -10.93 -49.45
C GLY A 23 -12.77 -12.43 -49.26
N LYS A 24 -13.18 -13.30 -50.19
CA LYS A 24 -12.98 -14.78 -50.18
C LYS A 24 -11.89 -15.18 -51.21
N ALA A 25 -11.42 -16.42 -51.41
CA ALA A 25 -11.71 -17.80 -50.92
C ALA A 25 -10.37 -18.60 -50.92
N ALA A 26 -10.22 -19.93 -50.71
CA ALA A 26 -11.06 -21.12 -50.47
C ALA A 26 -10.22 -22.15 -49.65
N GLY A 27 -10.51 -23.45 -49.43
CA GLY A 27 -11.61 -24.37 -49.82
C GLY A 27 -11.25 -25.85 -49.47
N GLY A 28 -12.20 -26.79 -49.60
CA GLY A 28 -11.98 -28.26 -49.41
C GLY A 28 -12.39 -28.82 -48.04
N THR A 29 -13.59 -29.41 -47.86
CA THR A 29 -14.00 -30.83 -48.08
C THR A 29 -13.90 -31.75 -46.85
N LYS A 30 -15.03 -32.39 -46.46
CA LYS A 30 -15.19 -33.42 -45.40
C LYS A 30 -15.55 -34.79 -46.02
N PRO A 31 -15.40 -35.89 -45.27
CA PRO A 31 -16.56 -36.64 -44.72
C PRO A 31 -16.41 -36.82 -43.18
N LYS A 32 -17.42 -37.10 -42.32
CA LYS A 32 -18.42 -38.20 -42.21
C LYS A 32 -17.74 -39.59 -42.09
N SER A 33 -18.14 -40.55 -41.25
CA SER A 33 -19.23 -40.75 -40.25
C SER A 33 -18.63 -41.51 -39.03
N GLY A 34 -19.31 -42.11 -38.03
CA GLY A 34 -20.72 -42.41 -37.69
C GLY A 34 -20.79 -43.09 -36.29
N ILE A 35 -21.97 -43.45 -35.75
CA ILE A 35 -22.15 -43.81 -34.32
C ILE A 35 -22.98 -45.10 -34.10
N ARG A 36 -22.46 -46.02 -33.24
CA ARG A 36 -23.09 -47.15 -32.47
C ARG A 36 -23.94 -48.22 -33.20
N TYR A 37 -23.85 -49.48 -32.72
CA TYR A 37 -24.97 -50.38 -32.35
C TYR A 37 -24.46 -51.51 -31.41
N ALA A 38 -25.29 -52.49 -31.00
CA ALA A 38 -25.21 -53.12 -29.66
C ALA A 38 -25.65 -54.60 -29.50
N ASN A 39 -25.46 -55.13 -28.27
CA ASN A 39 -26.13 -56.26 -27.56
C ASN A 39 -25.68 -57.75 -27.73
N GLY A 40 -25.65 -58.46 -26.58
CA GLY A 40 -25.68 -59.94 -26.41
C GLY A 40 -24.32 -60.64 -26.16
N GLY A 41 -24.16 -61.66 -25.28
CA GLY A 41 -25.03 -62.22 -24.22
C GLY A 41 -24.59 -63.62 -23.70
N PHE A 42 -24.85 -63.95 -22.41
CA PHE A 42 -24.70 -65.29 -21.74
C PHE A 42 -23.26 -65.88 -21.54
N THR A 43 -22.93 -66.81 -20.61
CA THR A 43 -23.66 -67.58 -19.54
C THR A 43 -22.70 -68.08 -18.41
N HIS A 44 -23.26 -68.39 -17.21
CA HIS A 44 -22.75 -69.34 -16.15
C HIS A 44 -21.43 -69.01 -15.39
N ALA A 45 -21.16 -69.48 -14.14
CA ALA A 45 -21.98 -70.00 -13.02
C ALA A 45 -21.17 -69.93 -11.69
N VAL A 46 -21.81 -70.12 -10.52
CA VAL A 46 -21.26 -69.82 -9.17
C VAL A 46 -20.91 -71.10 -8.37
N PRO A 47 -19.90 -71.04 -7.46
CA PRO A 47 -20.11 -71.60 -6.11
C PRO A 47 -19.62 -70.67 -4.98
N ALA A 48 -20.36 -70.62 -3.87
CA ALA A 48 -20.04 -69.75 -2.72
C ALA A 48 -19.18 -70.44 -1.66
N LYS A 49 -18.35 -69.67 -0.93
CA LYS A 49 -17.73 -70.08 0.34
C LYS A 49 -17.73 -68.94 1.36
N ILE A 50 -17.94 -69.31 2.62
CA ILE A 50 -18.05 -68.43 3.79
C ILE A 50 -16.67 -67.87 4.18
N ARG A 51 -16.62 -66.61 4.65
CA ARG A 51 -15.45 -66.07 5.36
C ARG A 51 -15.90 -65.22 6.55
N LEU A 52 -15.16 -65.34 7.66
CA LEU A 52 -15.42 -64.67 8.93
C LEU A 52 -15.04 -63.19 8.89
N PRO A 53 -15.65 -62.31 9.72
CA PRO A 53 -15.26 -60.91 9.83
C PRO A 53 -13.85 -60.80 10.43
N ILE A 54 -12.91 -60.22 9.68
CA ILE A 54 -11.60 -59.84 10.20
C ILE A 54 -11.77 -58.51 10.94
N ARG A 55 -11.47 -58.51 12.24
CA ARG A 55 -11.50 -57.31 13.07
C ARG A 55 -10.23 -56.49 12.80
N CYS A 56 -10.33 -55.51 11.89
CA CYS A 56 -9.25 -54.56 11.66
C CYS A 56 -8.89 -53.83 12.97
N TYR A 57 -7.60 -53.79 13.27
CA TYR A 57 -7.05 -53.07 14.42
C TYR A 57 -6.58 -51.71 13.91
N ASN A 58 -7.37 -50.67 14.13
CA ASN A 58 -6.90 -49.30 13.93
C ASN A 58 -5.96 -48.95 15.09
N PRO A 59 -4.75 -48.41 14.83
CA PRO A 59 -4.02 -47.70 15.88
C PRO A 59 -4.85 -46.49 16.33
N PRO A 60 -4.66 -45.98 17.57
CA PRO A 60 -5.30 -44.75 17.98
C PRO A 60 -4.84 -43.61 17.08
N GLU A 61 -5.77 -42.77 16.63
CA GLU A 61 -5.44 -41.48 16.03
C GLU A 61 -4.69 -40.66 17.08
N THR A 62 -3.49 -40.19 16.73
CA THR A 62 -2.83 -39.15 17.51
C THR A 62 -3.69 -37.89 17.40
N ASP A 63 -4.06 -37.33 18.55
CA ASP A 63 -4.80 -36.06 18.63
C ASP A 63 -3.87 -34.90 18.25
N ASP A 64 -3.52 -34.83 16.97
CA ASP A 64 -3.03 -33.63 16.32
C ASP A 64 -4.19 -32.63 16.28
N THR A 65 -4.47 -32.04 17.46
CA THR A 65 -5.29 -30.86 17.59
C THR A 65 -4.73 -29.82 16.63
N LYS A 66 -5.38 -29.66 15.49
CA LYS A 66 -5.07 -28.61 14.53
C LYS A 66 -5.26 -27.28 15.24
N LYS A 67 -4.16 -26.73 15.74
CA LYS A 67 -3.95 -25.29 15.63
C LYS A 67 -4.06 -24.98 14.14
N GLU A 68 -5.23 -24.53 13.73
CA GLU A 68 -5.29 -23.66 12.57
C GLU A 68 -4.31 -22.53 12.87
N HIS A 69 -3.19 -22.50 12.12
CA HIS A 69 -2.39 -21.29 12.05
C HIS A 69 -3.32 -20.25 11.42
N LEU A 70 -3.85 -19.36 12.25
CA LEU A 70 -4.38 -18.10 11.77
C LEU A 70 -3.18 -17.42 11.08
N MET A 71 -3.11 -17.54 9.75
CA MET A 71 -2.11 -16.81 8.97
C MET A 71 -2.39 -15.34 9.20
N ASN A 72 -1.35 -14.59 9.58
CA ASN A 72 -1.53 -13.21 10.00
C ASN A 72 -1.78 -12.33 8.77
N THR A 73 -3.00 -11.83 8.65
CA THR A 73 -3.44 -11.05 7.49
C THR A 73 -2.87 -9.64 7.60
N PRO A 74 -2.14 -9.15 6.58
CA PRO A 74 -1.66 -7.77 6.56
C PRO A 74 -2.81 -6.78 6.36
N GLN A 75 -2.71 -5.60 7.00
CA GLN A 75 -3.73 -4.56 6.89
C GLN A 75 -3.88 -4.05 5.44
N SER A 76 -5.12 -3.77 5.02
CA SER A 76 -5.44 -3.75 3.59
C SER A 76 -5.18 -2.42 2.85
N ALA A 77 -4.52 -1.45 3.48
CA ALA A 77 -3.92 -0.31 2.77
C ALA A 77 -2.44 -0.55 2.36
N ILE A 78 -1.85 -1.69 2.75
CA ILE A 78 -0.45 -2.00 2.43
C ILE A 78 -0.31 -2.57 1.01
N ILE A 79 -1.04 -3.65 0.69
CA ILE A 79 -0.82 -4.42 -0.54
C ILE A 79 -1.33 -3.72 -1.82
N PRO A 80 -2.59 -3.25 -1.91
CA PRO A 80 -3.10 -2.67 -3.16
C PRO A 80 -2.34 -1.41 -3.59
N ASP A 81 -2.14 -1.24 -4.90
CA ASP A 81 -1.41 -0.11 -5.50
C ASP A 81 -2.33 0.77 -6.38
N HIS A 82 -1.80 1.86 -6.94
CA HIS A 82 -2.49 2.81 -7.84
C HIS A 82 -3.74 3.49 -7.23
N ALA A 83 -3.77 3.64 -5.90
CA ALA A 83 -4.79 4.42 -5.22
C ALA A 83 -4.87 5.86 -5.75
N GLN A 84 -6.09 6.30 -6.07
CA GLN A 84 -6.37 7.62 -6.63
C GLN A 84 -6.62 8.66 -5.53
N ALA A 85 -6.96 8.20 -4.33
CA ALA A 85 -7.32 9.01 -3.17
C ALA A 85 -6.78 8.36 -1.89
N GLY A 86 -6.25 9.15 -0.97
CA GLY A 86 -5.83 8.70 0.35
C GLY A 86 -5.99 9.76 1.42
N ILE A 87 -6.06 9.31 2.67
CA ILE A 87 -6.19 10.16 3.85
C ILE A 87 -5.16 9.66 4.88
N PHE A 88 -4.36 10.59 5.37
CA PHE A 88 -3.28 10.37 6.33
C PHE A 88 -3.59 11.18 7.59
N ILE A 89 -3.67 10.51 8.73
CA ILE A 89 -3.98 11.14 10.03
C ILE A 89 -2.91 10.71 11.04
N GLU A 90 -2.40 11.65 11.82
CA GLU A 90 -1.55 11.36 12.98
C GLU A 90 -2.24 11.87 14.24
N ALA A 91 -2.18 11.10 15.34
CA ALA A 91 -2.89 11.40 16.57
C ALA A 91 -2.17 10.86 17.81
N ASP A 92 -2.39 11.53 18.94
CA ASP A 92 -1.87 11.14 20.26
C ASP A 92 -2.96 10.54 21.14
N PHE A 93 -2.60 9.63 22.05
CA PHE A 93 -3.56 8.93 22.90
C PHE A 93 -4.07 9.83 24.04
N ALA A 94 -5.40 9.93 24.21
CA ALA A 94 -5.96 10.62 25.37
C ALA A 94 -5.74 9.79 26.65
N ALA A 95 -5.42 10.49 27.75
CA ALA A 95 -5.01 9.85 28.99
C ALA A 95 -6.08 8.89 29.56
N ASN A 96 -5.65 7.67 29.91
CA ASN A 96 -6.48 6.58 30.43
C ASN A 96 -7.54 6.00 29.45
N ARG A 97 -7.44 6.27 28.13
CA ARG A 97 -8.42 5.82 27.12
C ARG A 97 -8.04 4.52 26.38
N LEU A 98 -7.06 3.75 26.87
CA LEU A 98 -6.49 2.59 26.17
C LEU A 98 -7.54 1.52 25.79
N ASN A 99 -8.54 1.27 26.64
CA ASN A 99 -9.62 0.32 26.33
C ASN A 99 -10.54 0.81 25.20
N ASP A 100 -10.74 2.12 25.09
CA ASP A 100 -11.55 2.75 24.04
C ASP A 100 -10.78 2.71 22.72
N ILE A 101 -9.47 2.97 22.73
CA ILE A 101 -8.57 2.80 21.58
C ILE A 101 -8.63 1.36 21.06
N LYS A 102 -8.54 0.36 21.95
CA LYS A 102 -8.71 -1.07 21.59
C LYS A 102 -10.08 -1.36 20.97
N ALA A 103 -11.16 -0.74 21.48
CA ALA A 103 -12.51 -0.91 20.92
C ALA A 103 -12.68 -0.21 19.55
N ALA A 104 -12.11 0.98 19.39
CA ALA A 104 -12.10 1.75 18.16
C ALA A 104 -11.34 1.05 17.03
N CYS A 105 -10.24 0.36 17.33
CA CYS A 105 -9.52 -0.48 16.38
C CYS A 105 -10.42 -1.59 15.78
N ARG A 106 -11.18 -2.30 16.63
CA ARG A 106 -12.17 -3.30 16.18
C ARG A 106 -13.29 -2.66 15.34
N ALA A 107 -13.93 -1.60 15.85
CA ALA A 107 -15.00 -0.90 15.15
C ALA A 107 -14.56 -0.29 13.80
N SER A 108 -13.27 0.08 13.67
CA SER A 108 -12.68 0.55 12.41
C SER A 108 -12.57 -0.55 11.36
N LEU A 109 -12.30 -1.79 11.77
CA LEU A 109 -12.29 -2.97 10.88
C LEU A 109 -13.72 -3.39 10.48
N ASP A 110 -14.70 -3.24 11.38
CA ASP A 110 -16.11 -3.41 11.05
C ASP A 110 -16.58 -2.35 10.04
N ALA A 111 -16.21 -1.08 10.23
CA ALA A 111 -16.51 0.03 9.32
C ALA A 111 -15.88 -0.17 7.93
N LEU A 112 -14.61 -0.59 7.87
CA LEU A 112 -13.92 -0.98 6.63
C LEU A 112 -14.69 -2.08 5.89
N SER A 113 -15.11 -3.12 6.62
CA SER A 113 -15.83 -4.27 6.06
C SER A 113 -17.21 -3.86 5.51
N ALA A 114 -17.95 -3.03 6.26
CA ALA A 114 -19.25 -2.50 5.85
C ALA A 114 -19.17 -1.55 4.65
N LEU A 115 -18.07 -0.79 4.49
CA LEU A 115 -17.86 0.09 3.35
C LEU A 115 -17.34 -0.67 2.11
N LYS A 116 -16.46 -1.66 2.27
CA LYS A 116 -16.10 -2.58 1.16
C LYS A 116 -17.33 -3.26 0.57
N ALA A 117 -18.27 -3.70 1.40
CA ALA A 117 -19.54 -4.29 0.94
C ALA A 117 -20.44 -3.30 0.17
N ARG A 118 -20.22 -1.98 0.30
CA ARG A 118 -20.92 -0.92 -0.48
C ARG A 118 -20.15 -0.46 -1.71
N PHE A 119 -18.83 -0.65 -1.72
CA PHE A 119 -17.92 -0.27 -2.81
C PHE A 119 -17.07 -1.49 -3.23
N PRO A 120 -17.67 -2.56 -3.78
CA PRO A 120 -16.98 -3.83 -4.03
C PRO A 120 -15.88 -3.73 -5.10
N ASP A 121 -16.00 -2.78 -6.04
CA ASP A 121 -15.01 -2.50 -7.09
C ASP A 121 -13.94 -1.48 -6.64
N ASP A 122 -13.75 -1.28 -5.34
CA ASP A 122 -12.78 -0.33 -4.77
C ASP A 122 -11.67 -1.05 -4.01
N ILE A 123 -10.44 -0.55 -4.10
CA ILE A 123 -9.31 -1.02 -3.28
C ILE A 123 -9.32 -0.41 -1.87
N LEU A 124 -10.51 -0.07 -1.34
CA LEU A 124 -10.69 0.66 -0.09
C LEU A 124 -9.92 -0.01 1.05
N GLY A 125 -8.83 0.64 1.46
CA GLY A 125 -7.87 0.13 2.42
C GLY A 125 -7.86 0.95 3.71
N LEU A 126 -7.49 0.27 4.80
CA LEU A 126 -7.14 0.87 6.07
C LEU A 126 -5.82 0.26 6.55
N THR A 127 -4.99 1.08 7.18
CA THR A 127 -3.97 0.65 8.13
C THR A 127 -4.01 1.57 9.35
N ILE A 128 -4.05 0.99 10.54
CA ILE A 128 -3.82 1.65 11.83
C ILE A 128 -2.47 1.16 12.35
N ALA A 129 -1.58 2.10 12.68
CA ALA A 129 -0.21 1.82 13.11
C ALA A 129 0.18 2.67 14.33
N PHE A 130 1.09 2.17 15.16
CA PHE A 130 1.40 2.73 16.47
C PHE A 130 2.87 3.09 16.63
N GLY A 131 3.16 4.26 17.19
CA GLY A 131 4.51 4.67 17.57
C GLY A 131 5.03 3.79 18.72
N SER A 132 6.35 3.63 18.81
CA SER A 132 7.00 2.70 19.78
C SER A 132 6.47 2.78 21.22
N LYS A 133 6.26 3.97 21.77
CA LYS A 133 5.72 4.18 23.13
C LYS A 133 4.29 3.67 23.27
N ALA A 134 3.44 4.02 22.31
CA ALA A 134 2.04 3.59 22.26
C ALA A 134 1.91 2.07 22.10
N TRP A 135 2.70 1.49 21.20
CA TRP A 135 2.76 0.04 20.98
C TRP A 135 3.09 -0.72 22.27
N ALA A 136 4.11 -0.25 23.01
CA ALA A 136 4.50 -0.84 24.29
C ALA A 136 3.38 -0.82 25.36
N THR A 137 2.41 0.10 25.28
CA THR A 137 1.27 0.12 26.24
C THR A 137 0.31 -1.05 26.07
N PHE A 138 0.29 -1.72 24.91
CA PHE A 138 -0.55 -2.90 24.69
C PHE A 138 0.00 -4.18 25.32
N GLY A 139 1.30 -4.21 25.67
CA GLY A 139 1.94 -5.33 26.38
C GLY A 139 2.50 -6.44 25.49
N HIS A 140 2.48 -6.26 24.17
CA HIS A 140 2.97 -7.24 23.18
C HIS A 140 4.49 -7.10 22.98
N THR A 141 5.27 -7.49 24.00
CA THR A 141 6.72 -7.19 24.10
C THR A 141 7.61 -7.82 23.04
N ASP A 142 7.14 -8.89 22.40
CA ASP A 142 7.95 -9.73 21.51
C ASP A 142 7.75 -9.33 20.03
N GLU A 143 7.00 -8.26 19.77
CA GLU A 143 6.51 -7.82 18.46
C GLU A 143 6.88 -6.38 18.12
N GLY A 144 7.16 -6.13 16.84
CA GLY A 144 7.61 -4.82 16.37
C GLY A 144 9.03 -4.53 16.82
N SER A 145 9.90 -5.55 16.86
CA SER A 145 11.22 -5.50 17.50
C SER A 145 12.18 -4.38 17.05
N GLU A 146 11.97 -3.79 15.87
CA GLU A 146 12.75 -2.63 15.39
C GLU A 146 12.12 -1.26 15.74
N ILE A 147 10.90 -1.21 16.30
CA ILE A 147 10.15 0.05 16.43
C ILE A 147 10.75 0.98 17.47
N LYS A 148 11.02 2.22 17.04
CA LYS A 148 11.62 3.30 17.82
C LYS A 148 10.98 4.63 17.43
N PRO A 149 11.10 5.69 18.26
CA PRO A 149 10.69 7.03 17.84
C PRO A 149 11.52 7.48 16.63
N PHE A 150 10.91 8.19 15.68
CA PHE A 150 11.62 8.83 14.58
C PHE A 150 12.68 9.82 15.13
N PRO A 151 13.96 9.71 14.78
CA PRO A 151 15.00 10.65 15.21
C PRO A 151 15.02 11.90 14.30
N GLU A 152 15.54 13.01 14.80
CA GLU A 152 15.92 14.13 13.93
C GLU A 152 17.11 13.71 13.04
N MET A 153 17.10 14.07 11.75
CA MET A 153 18.15 13.69 10.78
C MET A 153 18.70 14.90 10.01
N GLY A 154 19.91 14.77 9.47
CA GLY A 154 20.57 15.80 8.66
C GLY A 154 20.76 17.14 9.35
N ASN A 155 21.02 17.13 10.67
CA ASN A 155 21.15 18.35 11.49
C ASN A 155 19.91 19.28 11.35
N GLY A 156 18.72 18.73 11.64
CA GLY A 156 17.44 19.45 11.60
C GLY A 156 16.76 19.55 10.23
N LEU A 157 17.31 18.92 9.18
CA LEU A 157 16.67 18.85 7.86
C LEU A 157 15.45 17.90 7.82
N ALA A 158 15.41 16.89 8.69
CA ALA A 158 14.22 16.11 8.98
C ALA A 158 13.83 16.29 10.46
N PRO A 159 12.77 17.05 10.80
CA PRO A 159 12.33 17.19 12.17
C PRO A 159 11.66 15.91 12.68
N SER A 160 11.79 15.64 13.98
CA SER A 160 11.01 14.59 14.65
C SER A 160 9.67 15.14 15.14
N THR A 161 8.58 14.52 14.68
CA THR A 161 7.20 14.84 15.10
C THR A 161 6.44 13.55 15.39
N GLN A 162 7.07 12.65 16.15
CA GLN A 162 6.52 11.32 16.45
C GLN A 162 5.24 11.41 17.30
N HIS A 163 4.12 10.95 16.74
CA HIS A 163 2.85 10.76 17.45
C HIS A 163 2.65 9.32 17.94
N ASP A 164 1.66 9.10 18.81
CA ASP A 164 1.33 7.76 19.33
C ASP A 164 0.73 6.83 18.24
N MET A 165 -0.01 7.36 17.27
CA MET A 165 -0.57 6.56 16.18
C MET A 165 -0.67 7.30 14.85
N SER A 166 -0.69 6.52 13.77
CA SER A 166 -1.08 6.98 12.43
C SER A 166 -2.19 6.10 11.85
N ILE A 167 -3.03 6.73 11.03
CA ILE A 167 -4.10 6.09 10.27
C ILE A 167 -3.89 6.43 8.80
N HIS A 168 -3.73 5.41 7.97
CA HIS A 168 -3.66 5.54 6.51
C HIS A 168 -4.88 4.86 5.89
N ILE A 169 -5.64 5.61 5.09
CA ILE A 169 -6.74 5.11 4.27
C ILE A 169 -6.41 5.37 2.81
N GLN A 170 -6.65 4.40 1.93
CA GLN A 170 -6.51 4.57 0.48
C GLN A 170 -7.69 3.99 -0.30
N SER A 171 -7.94 4.48 -1.52
CA SER A 171 -9.06 4.05 -2.38
C SER A 171 -8.88 4.49 -3.84
N PHE A 172 -9.76 4.02 -4.73
CA PHE A 172 -9.97 4.64 -6.05
C PHE A 172 -10.95 5.83 -6.01
N ARG A 173 -11.70 6.04 -4.91
CA ARG A 173 -12.77 7.04 -4.83
C ARG A 173 -12.64 7.88 -3.55
N GLN A 174 -12.36 9.18 -3.69
CA GLN A 174 -12.22 10.13 -2.55
C GLN A 174 -13.38 10.07 -1.56
N ASN A 175 -14.63 9.88 -2.03
CA ASN A 175 -15.80 9.79 -1.15
C ASN A 175 -15.89 8.47 -0.37
N ALA A 176 -15.28 7.37 -0.85
CA ALA A 176 -15.17 6.12 -0.12
C ALA A 176 -14.10 6.21 0.98
N ALA A 177 -12.92 6.78 0.66
CA ALA A 177 -11.90 7.10 1.66
C ALA A 177 -12.44 8.05 2.75
N TYR A 178 -13.11 9.13 2.36
CA TYR A 178 -13.70 10.10 3.29
C TYR A 178 -14.78 9.47 4.19
N ALA A 179 -15.68 8.66 3.63
CA ALA A 179 -16.69 7.96 4.43
C ALA A 179 -16.07 6.96 5.43
N LEU A 180 -14.94 6.33 5.08
CA LEU A 180 -14.19 5.50 6.01
C LEU A 180 -13.51 6.35 7.09
N ALA A 181 -12.83 7.44 6.73
CA ALA A 181 -12.17 8.33 7.70
C ALA A 181 -13.16 8.90 8.73
N GLN A 182 -14.36 9.33 8.29
CA GLN A 182 -15.44 9.74 9.19
C GLN A 182 -15.89 8.62 10.14
N SER A 183 -15.95 7.37 9.65
CA SER A 183 -16.35 6.21 10.45
C SER A 183 -15.28 5.82 11.46
N VAL A 184 -14.00 5.89 11.07
CA VAL A 184 -12.83 5.60 11.91
C VAL A 184 -12.65 6.66 12.99
N LEU A 185 -12.60 7.95 12.63
CA LEU A 185 -12.54 9.04 13.60
C LEU A 185 -13.76 9.07 14.53
N GLY A 186 -14.95 8.71 14.02
CA GLY A 186 -16.15 8.54 14.84
C GLY A 186 -16.09 7.36 15.82
N ALA A 187 -15.31 6.32 15.51
CA ALA A 187 -15.09 5.18 16.40
C ALA A 187 -14.05 5.49 17.50
N PHE A 188 -13.01 6.26 17.18
CA PHE A 188 -12.02 6.72 18.17
C PHE A 188 -12.59 7.83 19.07
N GLY A 189 -13.23 8.85 18.49
CA GLY A 189 -13.77 10.01 19.20
C GLY A 189 -12.73 10.64 20.16
N ASP A 190 -13.18 11.04 21.35
CA ASP A 190 -12.32 11.65 22.38
C ASP A 190 -11.25 10.71 22.99
N SER A 191 -11.07 9.49 22.47
CA SER A 191 -9.98 8.60 22.90
C SER A 191 -8.61 8.97 22.31
N ILE A 192 -8.60 9.83 21.28
CA ILE A 192 -7.39 10.35 20.63
C ILE A 192 -7.47 11.87 20.43
N CYS A 193 -6.32 12.51 20.31
CA CYS A 193 -6.19 13.91 19.90
C CYS A 193 -5.54 13.94 18.52
N VAL A 194 -6.29 14.29 17.47
CA VAL A 194 -5.76 14.43 16.10
C VAL A 194 -4.78 15.60 16.05
N ALA A 195 -3.56 15.33 15.57
CA ALA A 195 -2.48 16.31 15.41
C ALA A 195 -2.30 16.73 13.95
N SER A 196 -2.45 15.80 13.00
CA SER A 196 -2.44 16.09 11.56
C SER A 196 -3.54 15.31 10.83
N GLU A 197 -4.11 15.91 9.78
CA GLU A 197 -4.97 15.24 8.79
C GLU A 197 -4.68 15.85 7.41
N GLU A 198 -4.23 15.03 6.46
CA GLU A 198 -3.92 15.45 5.09
C GLU A 198 -4.57 14.52 4.07
N HIS A 199 -5.16 15.10 3.02
CA HIS A 199 -5.89 14.37 1.97
C HIS A 199 -5.05 14.37 0.69
N GLY A 200 -4.54 13.19 0.32
CA GLY A 200 -3.77 12.99 -0.89
C GLY A 200 -4.63 12.58 -2.08
N LEU A 201 -4.24 13.00 -3.28
CA LEU A 201 -4.79 12.51 -4.55
C LEU A 201 -3.67 12.11 -5.52
N ARG A 202 -3.94 11.13 -6.39
CA ARG A 202 -3.05 10.81 -7.51
C ARG A 202 -3.27 11.82 -8.62
N LEU A 203 -2.19 12.36 -9.19
CA LEU A 203 -2.26 13.31 -10.30
C LEU A 203 -2.23 12.59 -11.66
N TYR A 204 -2.44 13.35 -12.73
CA TYR A 204 -2.39 12.86 -14.10
C TYR A 204 -1.04 12.19 -14.40
N GLN A 205 -1.08 11.03 -15.08
CA GLN A 205 0.09 10.17 -15.38
C GLN A 205 0.89 9.74 -14.13
N ASP A 206 0.23 9.61 -12.98
CA ASP A 206 0.85 9.20 -11.70
C ASP A 206 2.01 10.12 -11.23
N ARG A 207 2.03 11.36 -11.74
CA ARG A 207 3.10 12.33 -11.48
C ARG A 207 3.01 12.96 -10.08
N GLY A 208 4.14 13.42 -9.57
CA GLY A 208 4.21 14.38 -8.46
C GLY A 208 3.86 15.80 -8.90
N LEU A 209 3.73 16.71 -7.93
CA LEU A 209 3.54 18.15 -8.20
C LEU A 209 4.78 18.81 -8.82
N ASP A 210 5.94 18.18 -8.67
CA ASP A 210 7.20 18.50 -9.32
C ASP A 210 7.20 18.18 -10.84
N GLY A 211 6.25 17.36 -11.29
CA GLY A 211 6.04 16.95 -12.68
C GLY A 211 6.77 15.68 -13.12
N PHE A 212 7.48 14.98 -12.24
CA PHE A 212 8.08 13.66 -12.54
C PHE A 212 7.08 12.53 -12.23
N VAL A 213 7.25 11.37 -12.86
CA VAL A 213 6.41 10.19 -12.57
C VAL A 213 6.82 9.63 -11.21
N ASP A 214 5.84 9.34 -10.35
CA ASP A 214 6.06 8.62 -9.10
C ASP A 214 5.54 7.18 -9.19
N GLY A 215 6.24 6.25 -8.56
CA GLY A 215 5.90 4.83 -8.51
C GLY A 215 6.73 3.89 -9.39
N THR A 216 7.50 4.36 -10.37
CA THR A 216 8.12 3.49 -11.39
C THR A 216 9.01 2.35 -10.85
N GLU A 217 9.82 2.63 -9.82
CA GLU A 217 10.69 1.65 -9.14
C GLU A 217 10.05 1.00 -7.88
N ASN A 218 8.75 1.23 -7.65
CA ASN A 218 8.00 0.61 -6.55
C ASN A 218 7.81 -0.90 -6.82
N PRO A 219 7.84 -1.78 -5.80
CA PRO A 219 7.58 -3.21 -5.98
C PRO A 219 6.22 -3.46 -6.66
N GLN A 220 6.20 -4.31 -7.69
CA GLN A 220 5.03 -4.55 -8.53
C GLN A 220 4.41 -5.92 -8.29
N GLY A 221 3.07 -5.96 -8.21
CA GLY A 221 2.27 -7.16 -7.98
C GLY A 221 2.26 -7.62 -6.51
N ASP A 222 1.10 -8.10 -6.04
CA ASP A 222 0.82 -8.41 -4.64
C ASP A 222 1.90 -9.24 -3.94
N GLU A 223 2.47 -10.26 -4.60
CA GLU A 223 3.48 -11.13 -3.99
C GLU A 223 4.81 -10.40 -3.74
N THR A 224 5.34 -9.66 -4.72
CA THR A 224 6.55 -8.83 -4.53
C THR A 224 6.31 -7.74 -3.48
N ILE A 225 5.10 -7.19 -3.44
CA ILE A 225 4.69 -6.18 -2.47
C ILE A 225 4.64 -6.80 -1.06
N ARG A 226 4.10 -8.03 -0.91
CA ARG A 226 4.12 -8.79 0.35
C ARG A 226 5.56 -9.09 0.80
N GLU A 227 6.40 -9.61 -0.10
CA GLU A 227 7.80 -9.94 0.19
C GLU A 227 8.61 -8.76 0.74
N VAL A 228 8.32 -7.53 0.29
CA VAL A 228 9.01 -6.31 0.74
C VAL A 228 8.34 -5.67 1.95
N ALA A 229 7.00 -5.62 2.01
CA ALA A 229 6.28 -4.88 3.04
C ALA A 229 5.99 -5.67 4.31
N ILE A 230 5.80 -6.99 4.23
CA ILE A 230 5.17 -7.77 5.30
C ILE A 230 6.18 -8.66 6.04
N ILE A 231 6.11 -8.63 7.37
CA ILE A 231 6.90 -9.48 8.25
C ILE A 231 6.48 -10.95 8.02
N PRO A 232 7.43 -11.86 7.69
CA PRO A 232 7.10 -13.22 7.28
C PRO A 232 6.58 -14.10 8.43
N GLU A 233 5.84 -15.14 8.07
CA GLU A 233 5.35 -16.16 9.00
C GLU A 233 6.49 -16.85 9.76
N GLY A 234 6.20 -17.22 11.02
CA GLY A 234 7.17 -17.80 11.96
C GLY A 234 7.90 -16.78 12.85
N LEU A 235 7.67 -15.48 12.66
CA LEU A 235 8.04 -14.42 13.60
C LEU A 235 6.82 -14.02 14.48
N PRO A 236 7.02 -13.47 15.69
CA PRO A 236 5.91 -13.06 16.56
C PRO A 236 5.02 -11.97 15.93
N ASP A 237 5.64 -11.09 15.15
CA ASP A 237 5.06 -9.96 14.44
C ASP A 237 4.69 -10.26 12.97
N ALA A 238 4.58 -11.55 12.62
CA ALA A 238 4.12 -12.00 11.30
C ALA A 238 2.85 -11.27 10.83
N GLY A 239 2.77 -10.96 9.53
CA GLY A 239 1.67 -10.18 8.95
C GLY A 239 1.72 -8.67 9.26
N GLY A 240 2.57 -8.23 10.19
CA GLY A 240 2.82 -6.83 10.48
C GLY A 240 3.72 -6.13 9.45
N SER A 241 3.95 -4.83 9.64
CA SER A 241 4.79 -3.98 8.79
C SER A 241 5.28 -2.74 9.55
N TYR A 242 6.50 -2.27 9.24
CA TYR A 242 7.00 -0.97 9.70
C TYR A 242 6.61 0.12 8.70
N VAL A 243 6.19 1.27 9.24
CA VAL A 243 5.63 2.39 8.49
C VAL A 243 6.44 3.65 8.75
N LEU A 244 6.81 4.36 7.69
CA LEU A 244 7.22 5.77 7.74
C LEU A 244 6.06 6.64 7.26
N LEU A 245 5.82 7.76 7.94
CA LEU A 245 5.01 8.86 7.45
C LEU A 245 5.77 10.18 7.58
N GLN A 246 5.82 10.96 6.49
CA GLN A 246 6.47 12.28 6.44
C GLN A 246 5.67 13.24 5.55
N LYS A 247 5.34 14.42 6.06
CA LYS A 247 4.81 15.54 5.27
C LYS A 247 5.98 16.33 4.66
N TYR A 248 6.02 16.39 3.33
CA TYR A 248 6.94 17.27 2.58
C TYR A 248 6.16 18.44 1.99
N LEU A 249 6.56 19.67 2.30
CA LEU A 249 6.10 20.86 1.57
C LEU A 249 6.98 21.11 0.34
N HIS A 250 6.40 21.61 -0.75
CA HIS A 250 7.14 21.94 -1.97
C HIS A 250 7.12 23.45 -2.25
N ASP A 251 8.28 24.01 -2.62
CA ASP A 251 8.38 25.33 -3.24
C ASP A 251 8.42 25.16 -4.77
N LEU A 252 7.24 24.98 -5.37
CA LEU A 252 7.13 24.81 -6.83
C LEU A 252 7.64 26.04 -7.60
N LYS A 253 7.56 27.24 -7.02
CA LYS A 253 8.08 28.48 -7.66
C LYS A 253 9.61 28.45 -7.77
N LYS A 254 10.29 27.93 -6.76
CA LYS A 254 11.74 27.69 -6.76
C LYS A 254 12.10 26.55 -7.71
N TRP A 255 11.30 25.48 -7.75
CA TRP A 255 11.49 24.36 -8.67
C TRP A 255 11.35 24.76 -10.14
N ASP A 256 10.30 25.49 -10.50
CA ASP A 256 10.05 25.99 -11.86
C ASP A 256 11.13 26.97 -12.36
N ALA A 257 11.93 27.54 -11.45
CA ALA A 257 13.09 28.37 -11.78
C ALA A 257 14.38 27.55 -12.03
N VAL A 258 14.39 26.25 -11.69
CA VAL A 258 15.50 25.32 -11.96
C VAL A 258 15.37 24.81 -13.41
N PRO A 259 16.41 24.90 -14.26
CA PRO A 259 16.36 24.36 -15.62
C PRO A 259 16.02 22.87 -15.64
N VAL A 260 15.25 22.41 -16.64
CA VAL A 260 14.76 21.01 -16.70
C VAL A 260 15.90 20.00 -16.61
N ALA A 261 17.04 20.22 -17.27
CA ALA A 261 18.20 19.31 -17.18
C ALA A 261 18.81 19.22 -15.76
N GLU A 262 18.68 20.27 -14.94
CA GLU A 262 19.09 20.28 -13.52
C GLU A 262 18.02 19.64 -12.62
N GLN A 263 16.73 19.77 -12.96
CA GLN A 263 15.65 18.99 -12.33
C GLN A 263 15.84 17.48 -12.59
N GLU A 264 16.08 17.09 -13.84
CA GLU A 264 16.32 15.71 -14.27
C GLU A 264 17.58 15.12 -13.61
N ALA A 265 18.66 15.91 -13.53
CA ALA A 265 19.86 15.52 -12.78
C ALA A 265 19.62 15.41 -11.27
N SER A 266 18.72 16.22 -10.69
CA SER A 266 18.33 16.15 -9.27
C SER A 266 17.49 14.91 -8.96
N VAL A 267 16.62 14.47 -9.87
CA VAL A 267 15.83 13.24 -9.71
C VAL A 267 16.64 11.99 -10.06
N GLY A 268 17.45 12.06 -11.12
CA GLY A 268 18.15 10.92 -11.73
C GLY A 268 17.35 10.19 -12.82
N ARG A 269 16.35 10.86 -13.42
CA ARG A 269 15.48 10.36 -14.50
C ARG A 269 15.13 11.51 -15.46
N SER A 270 14.72 11.21 -16.70
CA SER A 270 14.15 12.23 -17.60
C SER A 270 12.74 12.65 -17.14
N LYS A 271 12.34 13.90 -17.41
CA LYS A 271 11.06 14.43 -16.91
C LYS A 271 9.87 14.00 -17.74
N GLU A 272 9.98 14.06 -19.06
CA GLU A 272 8.87 13.72 -19.96
C GLU A 272 8.66 12.20 -20.04
N THR A 273 9.73 11.45 -20.36
CA THR A 273 9.67 10.02 -20.69
C THR A 273 9.93 9.06 -19.53
N ASP A 274 10.37 9.56 -18.37
CA ASP A 274 10.71 8.78 -17.16
C ASP A 274 11.81 7.70 -17.36
N ASP A 275 12.80 7.98 -18.21
CA ASP A 275 13.95 7.10 -18.44
C ASP A 275 14.97 7.21 -17.28
N GLU A 276 15.42 6.09 -16.69
CA GLU A 276 16.44 6.11 -15.62
C GLU A 276 17.83 6.50 -16.16
N PHE A 277 18.48 7.46 -15.50
CA PHE A 277 19.87 7.80 -15.82
C PHE A 277 20.81 6.71 -15.31
N SER A 278 21.71 6.25 -16.19
CA SER A 278 22.69 5.20 -15.88
C SER A 278 23.60 5.60 -14.72
N ARG A 279 24.14 4.60 -14.00
CA ARG A 279 24.96 4.82 -12.81
C ARG A 279 26.27 5.58 -13.08
N ASP A 280 26.72 5.63 -14.34
CA ASP A 280 27.92 6.36 -14.77
C ASP A 280 27.66 7.86 -15.02
N VAL A 281 26.39 8.27 -15.13
CA VAL A 281 25.96 9.65 -15.43
C VAL A 281 25.15 10.25 -14.26
N ARG A 282 24.41 9.41 -13.51
CA ARG A 282 23.59 9.84 -12.39
C ARG A 282 24.43 10.41 -11.23
N LEU A 283 24.04 11.58 -10.73
CA LEU A 283 24.75 12.24 -9.64
C LEU A 283 24.62 11.47 -8.31
N PRO A 284 25.68 11.36 -7.47
CA PRO A 284 25.62 10.69 -6.16
C PRO A 284 24.70 11.35 -5.11
N ASP A 285 24.28 12.58 -5.36
CA ASP A 285 23.35 13.40 -4.57
C ASP A 285 21.97 13.56 -5.22
N SER A 286 21.75 13.01 -6.42
CA SER A 286 20.40 12.87 -6.99
C SER A 286 19.51 11.95 -6.13
N HIS A 287 18.20 12.15 -6.15
CA HIS A 287 17.25 11.37 -5.36
C HIS A 287 17.41 9.86 -5.58
N LEU A 288 17.42 9.43 -6.85
CA LEU A 288 17.63 8.03 -7.22
C LEU A 288 19.09 7.55 -7.00
N GLY A 289 20.03 8.47 -6.77
CA GLY A 289 21.34 8.20 -6.19
C GLY A 289 21.28 7.90 -4.69
N ARG A 290 20.45 8.64 -3.92
CA ARG A 290 20.29 8.47 -2.47
C ARG A 290 19.44 7.26 -2.08
N VAL A 291 18.35 6.96 -2.79
CA VAL A 291 17.38 5.92 -2.37
C VAL A 291 17.54 4.55 -3.02
N ASN A 292 18.20 4.44 -4.19
CA ASN A 292 18.41 3.15 -4.89
C ASN A 292 19.63 2.38 -4.31
N LEU A 293 19.57 2.15 -2.98
CA LEU A 293 20.62 1.57 -2.15
C LEU A 293 20.69 0.05 -2.28
N LYS A 294 21.90 -0.49 -2.04
CA LYS A 294 22.16 -1.93 -2.00
C LYS A 294 23.14 -2.29 -0.90
N GLU A 295 22.85 -3.38 -0.20
CA GLU A 295 23.75 -4.03 0.75
C GLU A 295 24.03 -5.46 0.26
N ASN A 296 25.31 -5.84 0.19
CA ASN A 296 25.74 -7.16 -0.31
C ASN A 296 25.16 -7.53 -1.70
N GLY A 297 24.81 -6.53 -2.53
CA GLY A 297 24.19 -6.67 -3.85
C GLY A 297 22.65 -6.71 -3.85
N VAL A 298 22.02 -6.95 -2.71
CA VAL A 298 20.56 -6.95 -2.49
C VAL A 298 20.07 -5.50 -2.36
N GLY A 299 18.92 -5.17 -2.97
CA GLY A 299 18.34 -3.83 -2.88
C GLY A 299 17.55 -3.62 -1.59
N LEU A 300 17.76 -2.47 -0.93
CA LEU A 300 16.99 -2.06 0.25
C LEU A 300 15.62 -1.51 -0.18
N LYS A 301 14.76 -2.39 -0.70
CA LYS A 301 13.44 -2.01 -1.23
C LYS A 301 12.43 -1.71 -0.11
N ILE A 302 11.49 -0.83 -0.42
CA ILE A 302 10.34 -0.41 0.40
C ILE A 302 9.11 -0.35 -0.51
N VAL A 303 7.89 -0.46 0.03
CA VAL A 303 6.64 -0.26 -0.70
C VAL A 303 6.09 1.12 -0.38
N ARG A 304 6.09 2.03 -1.36
CA ARG A 304 5.57 3.40 -1.20
C ARG A 304 4.08 3.44 -1.50
N ARG A 305 3.32 4.18 -0.69
CA ARG A 305 1.89 4.49 -0.90
C ARG A 305 1.65 6.02 -0.90
N SER A 306 2.71 6.77 -1.20
CA SER A 306 2.76 8.23 -1.17
C SER A 306 1.76 8.89 -2.12
N LEU A 307 1.22 10.04 -1.73
CA LEU A 307 0.29 10.82 -2.55
C LEU A 307 0.57 12.34 -2.46
N PRO A 308 0.55 13.06 -3.58
CA PRO A 308 0.47 14.52 -3.59
C PRO A 308 -0.75 15.04 -2.83
N PHE A 309 -0.60 16.14 -2.07
CA PHE A 309 -1.66 16.72 -1.25
C PHE A 309 -1.71 18.24 -1.33
N GLY A 310 -2.78 18.83 -0.79
CA GLY A 310 -2.84 20.25 -0.44
C GLY A 310 -3.65 21.14 -1.40
N LYS A 311 -3.26 22.41 -1.48
CA LYS A 311 -4.05 23.51 -2.08
C LYS A 311 -3.27 24.23 -3.18
N ILE A 312 -3.90 24.41 -4.34
CA ILE A 312 -3.36 25.17 -5.48
C ILE A 312 -2.87 26.58 -5.10
N SER A 313 -3.47 27.21 -4.08
CA SER A 313 -3.17 28.56 -3.61
C SER A 313 -2.61 28.63 -2.17
N GLY A 314 -2.14 27.51 -1.62
CA GLY A 314 -1.62 27.43 -0.25
C GLY A 314 -0.60 26.30 -0.11
N GLU A 315 -0.44 25.74 1.09
CA GLU A 315 0.41 24.56 1.31
C GLU A 315 0.03 23.39 0.39
N HIS A 316 1.04 22.77 -0.21
CA HIS A 316 0.96 21.56 -1.01
C HIS A 316 2.32 20.85 -1.04
N GLY A 317 2.32 19.58 -1.42
CA GLY A 317 3.53 18.79 -1.58
C GLY A 317 3.21 17.30 -1.61
N LEU A 318 4.04 16.49 -0.94
CA LEU A 318 3.91 15.03 -0.90
C LEU A 318 3.68 14.55 0.54
N MET A 319 2.62 13.77 0.76
CA MET A 319 2.55 12.88 1.92
C MET A 319 3.33 11.63 1.55
N PHE A 320 4.57 11.53 2.01
CA PHE A 320 5.39 10.35 1.80
C PHE A 320 4.98 9.29 2.82
N THR A 321 4.57 8.13 2.35
CA THR A 321 4.36 6.96 3.21
C THR A 321 4.99 5.72 2.60
N ALA A 322 5.65 4.93 3.44
CA ALA A 322 6.32 3.70 3.03
C ALA A 322 6.13 2.59 4.05
N TYR A 323 5.92 1.38 3.53
CA TYR A 323 5.80 0.13 4.25
C TYR A 323 7.03 -0.75 3.97
N CYS A 324 7.56 -1.39 5.02
CA CYS A 324 8.62 -2.40 4.88
C CYS A 324 8.55 -3.43 6.00
N ARG A 325 8.97 -4.66 5.72
CA ARG A 325 9.07 -5.73 6.73
C ARG A 325 10.19 -5.54 7.76
N THR A 326 11.01 -4.51 7.57
CA THR A 326 12.12 -4.11 8.43
C THR A 326 12.25 -2.59 8.39
N LEU A 327 12.54 -1.97 9.53
CA LEU A 327 12.74 -0.52 9.63
C LEU A 327 14.10 -0.10 9.05
N HIS A 328 15.10 -1.00 9.08
CA HIS A 328 16.43 -0.80 8.48
C HIS A 328 16.40 -0.25 7.05
N ASN A 329 15.61 -0.85 6.15
CA ASN A 329 15.53 -0.42 4.74
C ASN A 329 15.04 1.03 4.60
N ILE A 330 14.11 1.44 5.46
CA ILE A 330 13.56 2.80 5.50
C ILE A 330 14.61 3.76 6.05
N GLU A 331 15.20 3.44 7.20
CA GLU A 331 16.17 4.32 7.87
C GLU A 331 17.45 4.50 7.06
N ALA A 332 17.95 3.45 6.41
CA ALA A 332 19.12 3.54 5.52
C ALA A 332 18.90 4.50 4.34
N GLN A 333 17.69 4.51 3.75
CA GLN A 333 17.35 5.49 2.71
C GLN A 333 17.27 6.91 3.27
N LEU A 334 16.73 7.10 4.49
CA LEU A 334 16.64 8.43 5.11
C LEU A 334 18.01 9.00 5.51
N LEU A 335 18.85 8.23 6.21
CA LEU A 335 20.22 8.63 6.56
C LEU A 335 21.05 8.97 5.31
N SER A 336 20.79 8.25 4.21
CA SER A 336 21.32 8.59 2.89
C SER A 336 20.75 9.91 2.37
N MET A 337 19.43 10.10 2.32
CA MET A 337 18.79 11.33 1.81
C MET A 337 19.19 12.59 2.59
N PHE A 338 19.26 12.52 3.91
CA PHE A 338 19.56 13.68 4.75
C PHE A 338 21.06 13.98 4.88
N GLY A 339 21.92 13.03 4.51
CA GLY A 339 23.37 13.21 4.38
C GLY A 339 24.19 12.65 5.54
N ASP A 340 23.55 12.06 6.54
CA ASP A 340 24.19 11.48 7.73
C ASP A 340 25.10 10.27 7.38
N THR A 341 24.89 9.61 6.23
CA THR A 341 25.73 8.50 5.76
C THR A 341 27.10 8.93 5.19
N ASP A 342 27.16 10.02 4.41
CA ASP A 342 28.34 10.35 3.58
C ASP A 342 28.56 11.86 3.31
N GLY A 343 27.86 12.73 4.04
CA GLY A 343 27.91 14.18 3.92
C GLY A 343 27.18 14.77 2.70
N LYS A 344 26.40 13.98 1.94
CA LYS A 344 25.63 14.46 0.76
C LYS A 344 24.13 14.35 0.98
N THR A 345 23.49 15.50 1.14
CA THR A 345 22.03 15.64 1.17
C THR A 345 21.44 15.55 -0.25
N ASP A 346 20.26 14.95 -0.36
CA ASP A 346 19.46 14.81 -1.58
C ASP A 346 19.17 16.18 -2.23
N LEU A 347 19.41 16.27 -3.55
CA LEU A 347 19.15 17.49 -4.32
C LEU A 347 17.67 17.91 -4.31
N LEU A 348 16.70 17.01 -4.16
CA LEU A 348 15.30 17.42 -4.04
C LEU A 348 15.03 18.20 -2.73
N LEU A 349 15.73 17.90 -1.64
CA LEU A 349 15.66 18.70 -0.40
C LEU A 349 16.28 20.09 -0.59
N ARG A 350 17.30 20.20 -1.45
CA ARG A 350 17.94 21.48 -1.79
C ARG A 350 17.09 22.32 -2.75
N HIS A 351 16.43 21.72 -3.73
CA HIS A 351 15.80 22.43 -4.85
C HIS A 351 14.27 22.56 -4.75
N LEU A 352 13.56 21.57 -4.20
CA LEU A 352 12.09 21.47 -4.22
C LEU A 352 11.46 21.44 -2.82
N SER A 353 11.92 20.55 -1.95
CA SER A 353 11.16 20.01 -0.82
C SER A 353 11.74 20.37 0.55
N ALA A 354 10.87 20.56 1.54
CA ALA A 354 11.24 20.56 2.95
C ALA A 354 10.40 19.52 3.72
N ALA A 355 11.05 18.64 4.48
CA ALA A 355 10.37 17.76 5.44
C ALA A 355 9.88 18.62 6.62
N VAL A 356 8.59 18.52 6.96
CA VAL A 356 8.00 19.27 8.09
C VAL A 356 7.34 18.38 9.15
N SER A 357 7.18 17.08 8.87
CA SER A 357 6.82 16.06 9.87
C SER A 357 7.59 14.76 9.60
N GLY A 358 7.74 13.94 10.63
CA GLY A 358 8.36 12.62 10.55
C GLY A 358 8.02 11.73 11.75
N GLY A 359 7.45 10.55 11.46
CA GLY A 359 7.09 9.53 12.45
C GLY A 359 7.31 8.11 11.93
N TYR A 360 7.81 7.23 12.80
CA TYR A 360 7.86 5.79 12.58
C TYR A 360 6.72 5.12 13.33
N TYR A 361 6.04 4.16 12.70
CA TYR A 361 4.92 3.44 13.28
C TYR A 361 5.02 1.95 12.96
N TYR A 362 4.53 1.08 13.85
CA TYR A 362 4.37 -0.35 13.60
C TYR A 362 2.89 -0.65 13.32
N ALA A 363 2.61 -1.23 12.15
CA ALA A 363 1.30 -1.73 11.76
C ALA A 363 1.21 -3.22 12.10
N PRO A 364 0.46 -3.64 13.14
CA PRO A 364 0.24 -5.05 13.45
C PRO A 364 -0.60 -5.77 12.37
N SER A 365 -0.66 -7.11 12.41
CA SER A 365 -1.63 -7.89 11.63
C SER A 365 -3.08 -7.53 11.97
N VAL A 366 -4.03 -7.86 11.10
CA VAL A 366 -5.47 -7.63 11.34
C VAL A 366 -5.94 -8.39 12.58
N GLU A 367 -5.48 -9.62 12.75
CA GLU A 367 -5.80 -10.50 13.89
C GLU A 367 -5.25 -9.93 15.19
N ARG A 368 -4.05 -9.33 15.17
CA ARG A 368 -3.50 -8.61 16.32
C ARG A 368 -4.22 -7.29 16.60
N LEU A 369 -4.58 -6.53 15.56
CA LEU A 369 -5.34 -5.27 15.70
C LEU A 369 -6.75 -5.49 16.29
N GLN A 370 -7.37 -6.64 16.02
CA GLN A 370 -8.62 -7.06 16.65
C GLN A 370 -8.43 -7.39 18.15
N ASN A 371 -7.29 -7.96 18.52
CA ASN A 371 -7.01 -8.56 19.83
C ASN A 371 -5.94 -7.81 20.64
N LEU A 372 -5.83 -6.49 20.46
CA LEU A 372 -4.91 -5.61 21.20
C LEU A 372 -5.07 -5.70 22.71
#